data_AF-A0A069NX74-F1
#
_entry.id   AF-A0A069NX74-F1
#
_cell.length_a   1.000
_cell.length_b   1.000
_cell.length_c   1.000
_cell.angle_alpha   90.00
_cell.angle_beta   90.00
_cell.angle_gamma   90.00
#
_symmetry.space_group_name_H-M   'P 1'
#
loop_
_entity.id
_entity.type
_entity.pdbx_description
1 polymer ?
#
loop_
_entity_poly.entity_id
_entity_poly.type
_entity_poly.pdbx_seq_one_letter_code
_entity_poly.pdbx_strand_id
1 'polypeptide(L)'
;MNGKEDIVMAVEIIVRETKTGLEIVSGRRRLHALLALQDEVVVTSPGIGEMVIARLPDGRLQGSAKPEHVALFRRHDTSGNPKTFA
;
A
#
# COMPACT_ATOMS: atom_id res chain seq x y z
N MET A 1 2.41 -29.81 -3.79
CA MET A 1 3.01 -28.52 -4.19
C MET A 1 2.41 -27.47 -3.28
N ASN A 2 3.17 -27.02 -2.28
CA ASN A 2 2.77 -25.96 -1.37
C ASN A 2 2.59 -24.69 -2.20
N GLY A 3 1.34 -24.32 -2.45
CA GLY A 3 1.02 -22.97 -2.87
C GLY A 3 1.51 -22.07 -1.75
N LYS A 4 2.66 -21.43 -1.95
CA LYS A 4 3.00 -20.23 -1.21
C LYS A 4 1.78 -19.35 -1.38
N GLU A 5 1.01 -19.24 -0.31
CA GLU A 5 0.33 -18.01 0.01
C GLU A 5 1.45 -16.98 -0.14
N ASP A 6 1.50 -16.35 -1.31
CA ASP A 6 2.18 -15.09 -1.47
C ASP A 6 1.42 -14.23 -0.47
N ILE A 7 1.91 -14.20 0.77
CA ILE A 7 1.44 -13.29 1.80
C ILE A 7 1.95 -11.95 1.29
N VAL A 8 1.32 -11.45 0.24
CA VAL A 8 1.36 -10.05 -0.13
C VAL A 8 0.95 -9.40 1.17
N MET A 9 1.86 -8.69 1.83
CA MET A 9 1.57 -7.94 3.04
C MET A 9 0.64 -6.75 2.75
N ALA A 10 -0.27 -6.90 1.79
CA ALA A 10 -1.31 -5.96 1.44
C ALA A 10 -2.32 -5.97 2.58
N VAL A 11 -2.17 -4.99 3.46
CA VAL A 11 -3.11 -4.80 4.56
C VAL A 11 -4.45 -4.40 3.98
N GLU A 12 -5.49 -5.14 4.37
CA GLU A 12 -6.85 -4.79 3.98
C GLU A 12 -7.34 -3.58 4.78
N ILE A 13 -7.75 -2.54 4.06
CA ILE A 13 -8.44 -1.36 4.60
C ILE A 13 -9.77 -1.19 3.87
N ILE A 14 -10.72 -0.49 4.50
CA ILE A 14 -11.95 -0.11 3.81
C ILE A 14 -11.87 1.38 3.55
N VAL A 15 -11.88 1.76 2.28
CA VAL A 15 -12.00 3.17 1.89
C VAL A 15 -13.30 3.42 1.14
N ARG A 16 -13.75 4.66 1.21
CA ARG A 16 -14.93 5.17 0.50
C ARG A 16 -14.51 6.36 -0.36
N GLU A 17 -14.92 6.36 -1.61
CA GLU A 17 -14.80 7.54 -2.47
C GLU A 17 -15.76 8.64 -1.99
N THR A 18 -15.23 9.86 -1.89
CA THR A 18 -15.95 11.07 -1.51
C THR A 18 -15.71 12.14 -2.58
N LYS A 19 -16.47 13.24 -2.53
CA LYS A 19 -16.30 14.38 -3.46
C LYS A 19 -14.88 15.00 -3.41
N THR A 20 -14.14 14.76 -2.33
CA THR A 20 -12.81 15.34 -2.08
C THR A 20 -11.67 14.32 -2.15
N GLY A 21 -11.96 13.06 -2.49
CA GLY A 21 -10.97 11.97 -2.55
C GLY A 21 -11.39 10.74 -1.76
N LEU A 22 -10.43 9.98 -1.25
CA LEU A 22 -10.67 8.73 -0.52
C LEU A 22 -10.73 8.97 0.99
N GLU A 23 -11.74 8.41 1.64
CA GLU A 23 -11.88 8.40 3.11
C GLU A 23 -11.67 6.98 3.65
N ILE A 24 -10.81 6.84 4.65
CA ILE A 24 -10.59 5.55 5.34
C ILE A 24 -11.72 5.31 6.35
N VAL A 25 -12.60 4.37 6.02
CA VAL A 25 -13.73 3.91 6.85
C VAL A 25 -13.26 2.91 7.91
N SER A 26 -12.34 2.01 7.55
CA SER A 26 -11.80 0.99 8.46
C SER A 26 -10.33 0.70 8.19
N GLY A 27 -9.62 0.19 9.20
CA GLY A 27 -8.20 -0.17 9.09
C GLY A 27 -7.23 0.99 9.34
N ARG A 28 -7.70 2.17 9.73
CA ARG A 28 -6.87 3.37 9.97
C ARG A 28 -5.66 3.11 10.86
N ARG A 29 -5.85 2.48 12.02
CA ARG A 29 -4.72 2.19 12.95
C ARG A 29 -3.65 1.29 12.33
N ARG A 30 -4.05 0.29 11.54
CA ARG A 30 -3.13 -0.62 10.84
C ARG A 30 -2.35 0.12 9.76
N LEU A 31 -3.04 0.91 8.95
CA LEU A 31 -2.42 1.76 7.95
C LEU A 31 -1.40 2.73 8.56
N HIS A 32 -1.76 3.42 9.64
CA HIS A 32 -0.86 4.34 10.32
C HIS A 32 0.37 3.64 10.92
N ALA A 33 0.22 2.41 11.43
CA ALA A 33 1.36 1.65 11.93
C ALA A 33 2.36 1.31 10.82
N LEU A 34 1.89 0.97 9.62
CA LEU A 34 2.75 0.73 8.46
C LEU A 34 3.40 2.01 7.96
N LEU A 35 2.63 3.10 7.87
CA LEU A 35 3.13 4.41 7.46
C LEU A 35 4.08 5.06 8.48
N ALA A 36 4.19 4.49 9.68
CA ALA A 36 5.21 4.89 10.65
C ALA A 36 6.57 4.21 10.39
N LEU A 37 6.57 3.12 9.62
CA LEU A 37 7.76 2.35 9.27
C LEU A 37 8.30 2.70 7.87
N GLN A 38 7.43 3.20 6.99
CA GLN A 38 7.72 3.47 5.59
C GLN A 38 6.78 4.59 5.09
N ASP A 39 7.26 5.42 4.16
CA ASP A 39 6.48 6.56 3.68
C ASP A 39 5.31 6.14 2.77
N GLU A 40 5.40 4.95 2.15
CA GLU A 40 4.34 4.38 1.33
C GLU A 40 4.01 2.92 1.69
N VAL A 41 2.77 2.52 1.40
CA VAL A 41 2.30 1.15 1.61
C VAL A 41 1.26 0.75 0.57
N VAL A 42 1.36 -0.49 0.07
CA VAL A 42 0.34 -1.10 -0.78
C VAL A 42 -0.71 -1.76 0.11
N VAL A 43 -1.98 -1.47 -0.16
CA VAL A 43 -3.14 -1.96 0.58
C VAL A 43 -4.20 -2.46 -0.39
N THR A 44 -5.13 -3.26 0.12
CA THR A 44 -6.29 -3.74 -0.65
C THR A 44 -7.56 -3.15 -0.06
N SER A 45 -8.46 -2.63 -0.90
CA SER A 45 -9.79 -2.19 -0.48
C SER A 45 -10.90 -2.91 -1.24
N PRO A 46 -11.94 -3.42 -0.55
CA PRO A 46 -13.14 -3.92 -1.20
C PRO A 46 -13.72 -2.88 -2.17
N GLY A 47 -14.10 -3.32 -3.37
CA GLY A 47 -14.69 -2.45 -4.40
C GLY A 47 -13.71 -1.61 -5.21
N ILE A 48 -12.43 -1.52 -4.82
CA ILE A 48 -11.39 -0.77 -5.55
C ILE A 48 -10.24 -1.67 -6.00
N GLY A 49 -9.86 -2.66 -5.19
CA GLY A 49 -8.71 -3.52 -5.43
C GLY A 49 -7.44 -3.00 -4.74
N GLU A 50 -6.27 -3.28 -5.32
CA GLU A 50 -5.00 -2.80 -4.81
C GLU A 50 -4.85 -1.29 -5.00
N MET A 51 -4.27 -0.62 -4.00
CA MET A 51 -3.92 0.78 -4.06
C MET A 51 -2.64 1.04 -3.26
N VAL A 52 -1.87 2.03 -3.69
CA VAL A 52 -0.79 2.58 -2.86
C VAL A 52 -1.33 3.74 -2.05
N ILE A 53 -0.94 3.82 -0.78
CA ILE A 53 -1.13 4.98 0.08
C ILE A 53 0.25 5.51 0.49
N ALA A 54 0.48 6.79 0.23
CA ALA A 54 1.68 7.52 0.62
C ALA A 54 1.36 8.57 1.68
N ARG A 55 2.27 8.78 2.62
CA ARG A 55 2.25 9.90 3.55
C ARG A 55 3.09 11.04 2.98
N LEU A 56 2.46 12.19 2.77
CA LEU A 56 3.13 13.40 2.32
C LEU A 56 3.92 14.05 3.49
N PRO A 57 4.94 14.87 3.20
CA PRO A 57 5.73 15.58 4.22
C PRO A 57 4.89 16.48 5.15
N ASP A 58 3.74 16.95 4.67
CA ASP A 58 2.78 17.74 5.46
C ASP A 58 1.86 16.88 6.35
N GLY A 59 2.04 15.56 6.34
CA GLY A 59 1.25 14.60 7.12
C GLY A 59 -0.07 14.17 6.48
N ARG A 60 -0.44 14.69 5.30
CA ARG A 60 -1.62 14.23 4.56
C ARG A 60 -1.35 12.87 3.92
N LEU A 61 -2.42 12.10 3.73
CA LEU A 61 -2.36 10.82 3.02
C LEU A 61 -2.85 11.01 1.59
N GLN A 62 -2.13 10.41 0.63
CA GLN A 62 -2.52 10.38 -0.77
C GLN A 62 -2.58 8.94 -1.26
N GLY A 63 -3.70 8.56 -1.86
CA GLY A 63 -3.95 7.21 -2.36
C GLY A 63 -4.06 7.17 -3.87
N SER A 64 -3.60 6.08 -4.49
CA SER A 64 -3.81 5.82 -5.91
C SER A 64 -4.07 4.34 -6.18
N ALA A 65 -5.18 4.06 -6.87
CA ALA A 65 -5.53 2.74 -7.38
C ALA A 65 -5.10 2.53 -8.85
N LYS A 66 -4.36 3.48 -9.45
CA LYS A 66 -3.82 3.29 -10.80
C LYS A 66 -2.84 2.10 -10.81
N PRO A 67 -3.02 1.10 -11.69
CA PRO A 67 -2.17 -0.08 -11.74
C PRO A 67 -0.69 0.25 -11.93
N GLU A 68 -0.39 1.29 -12.72
CA GLU A 68 0.97 1.78 -12.95
C GLU A 68 1.63 2.28 -11.66
N HIS A 69 0.87 2.94 -10.77
CA HIS A 69 1.39 3.39 -9.48
C HIS A 69 1.56 2.20 -8.55
N VAL A 70 0.55 1.34 -8.43
CA VAL A 70 0.62 0.14 -7.58
C VAL A 70 1.83 -0.73 -7.95
N ALA A 71 2.11 -0.93 -9.24
CA ALA A 71 3.24 -1.74 -9.71
C ALA A 71 4.61 -1.18 -9.29
N LEU A 72 4.76 0.16 -9.20
CA LEU A 72 5.99 0.79 -8.73
C LEU A 72 6.26 0.52 -7.25
N PHE A 73 5.21 0.45 -6.43
CA PHE A 73 5.30 0.27 -4.98
C PHE A 73 5.13 -1.18 -4.53
N ARG A 74 4.80 -2.11 -5.44
CA ARG A 74 4.71 -3.55 -5.16
C ARG A 74 6.07 -4.20 -4.83
N ARG A 75 7.17 -3.44 -4.72
CA ARG A 75 8.51 -3.96 -4.43
C ARG A 75 9.19 -3.26 -3.27
N HIS A 76 9.06 -3.87 -2.08
CA HIS A 76 10.19 -4.05 -1.18
C HIS A 76 10.05 -5.32 -0.27
N ASP A 77 9.66 -6.47 -0.84
CA ASP A 77 10.22 -7.75 -0.37
C ASP A 77 11.42 -8.10 -1.26
N THR A 78 12.43 -7.23 -1.22
CA THR A 78 13.77 -7.57 -1.71
C THR A 78 14.58 -8.04 -0.50
N SER A 79 14.11 -9.10 0.15
CA SER A 79 14.92 -9.97 1.02
C SER A 79 15.86 -10.87 0.20
N GLY A 80 16.16 -10.49 -1.04
CA GLY A 80 17.10 -11.14 -1.94
C GLY A 80 17.94 -10.11 -2.64
N ASN A 81 19.00 -9.66 -1.98
CA ASN A 81 20.25 -9.13 -2.54
C ASN A 81 20.22 -8.91 -4.08
N PRO A 82 19.96 -7.68 -4.57
CA PRO A 82 20.35 -7.35 -5.92
C PRO A 82 21.87 -7.17 -5.87
N LYS A 83 22.58 -8.11 -6.52
CA LYS A 83 23.96 -7.94 -6.99
C LYS A 83 24.26 -6.45 -7.18
N THR A 84 25.18 -5.95 -6.37
CA THR A 84 25.87 -4.68 -6.57
C THR A 84 26.17 -4.53 -8.06
N PHE A 85 25.58 -3.50 -8.67
CA PHE A 85 26.13 -2.91 -9.86
C PHE A 85 27.20 -1.92 -9.41
N ALA A 86 28.34 -1.96 -10.14
CA ALA A 86 29.63 -1.29 -9.93
C ALA A 86 30.65 -2.08 -9.09
#